data_AF-A0A2M7FH90-F1
#
_entry.id   AF-A0A2M7FH90-F1
#
_cell.length_a   1.000
_cell.length_b   1.000
_cell.length_c   1.000
_cell.angle_alpha   90.00
_cell.angle_beta   90.00
_cell.angle_gamma   90.00
#
_symmetry.space_group_name_H-M   'P 1'
#
loop_
_entity.id
_entity.type
_entity.pdbx_description
1 polymer ?
#
loop_
_entity_poly.entity_id
_entity_poly.type
_entity_poly.pdbx_seq_one_letter_code
_entity_poly.pdbx_strand_id
1 'polypeptide(L)'
;MKTTLNELEINGVVYVPKGTEMRPAQSLDGMKYVIARTYSAGVFAGYLAHREGKEATLKNARRLWYWSGASSLSQLAMEGVKNPNDCKFPCEVSLVDLTEVIEVLDVTEEARICIANVPVWQQ
;
A
#
# COMPACT_ATOMS: atom_id res chain seq x y z
N MET A 1 13.27 -30.24 16.98
CA MET A 1 13.34 -29.49 15.72
C MET A 1 11.98 -29.60 15.05
N LYS A 2 11.27 -28.49 14.90
CA LYS A 2 9.95 -28.41 14.26
C LYS A 2 10.16 -27.53 13.04
N THR A 3 9.85 -28.03 11.85
CA THR A 3 10.04 -27.29 10.60
C THR A 3 8.69 -27.11 9.95
N THR A 4 8.31 -25.85 9.73
CA THR A 4 7.19 -25.46 8.87
C THR A 4 7.79 -24.83 7.61
N LEU A 5 7.03 -24.78 6.51
CA LEU A 5 7.56 -24.47 5.17
C LEU A 5 8.41 -23.18 5.06
N ASN A 6 8.29 -22.23 6.02
CA ASN A 6 8.96 -20.92 6.00
C ASN A 6 9.59 -20.49 7.33
N GLU A 7 9.67 -21.37 8.33
CA GLU A 7 10.18 -21.01 9.67
C GLU A 7 11.08 -22.11 10.22
N LEU A 8 12.21 -21.70 10.81
CA LEU A 8 13.17 -22.58 11.45
C LEU A 8 13.46 -22.09 12.88
N GLU A 9 13.23 -22.93 13.89
CA GLU A 9 13.57 -22.61 15.27
C GLU A 9 14.92 -23.25 15.66
N ILE A 10 15.89 -22.43 16.06
CA ILE A 10 17.19 -22.87 16.59
C ILE A 10 17.41 -22.19 17.94
N ASN A 11 17.54 -22.99 19.01
CA ASN A 11 17.80 -22.51 20.37
C ASN A 11 16.79 -21.44 20.85
N GLY A 12 15.52 -21.56 20.48
CA GLY A 12 14.46 -20.62 20.84
C GLY A 12 14.40 -19.34 19.98
N VAL A 13 15.25 -19.22 18.96
CA VAL A 13 15.21 -18.13 17.98
C VAL A 13 14.58 -18.65 16.69
N VAL A 14 13.55 -17.95 16.20
CA VAL A 14 12.87 -18.26 14.93
C VAL A 14 13.56 -17.50 13.79
N TYR A 15 13.96 -18.23 12.76
CA TYR A 15 14.58 -17.73 11.54
C TYR A 15 13.58 -17.83 10.39
N VAL A 16 13.50 -16.76 9.60
CA VAL A 16 12.69 -16.69 8.37
C VAL A 16 13.59 -16.46 7.17
N PRO A 17 13.20 -16.92 5.96
CA PRO A 17 13.91 -16.59 4.74
C PRO A 17 14.10 -15.08 4.56
N LYS A 18 15.29 -14.68 4.11
CA LYS A 18 15.56 -13.27 3.80
C LYS A 18 14.61 -12.82 2.68
N GLY A 19 13.76 -11.83 2.97
CA GLY A 19 12.77 -11.30 2.02
C GLY A 19 11.33 -11.72 2.26
N THR A 20 11.04 -12.59 3.24
CA THR A 20 9.65 -12.92 3.64
C THR A 20 9.15 -12.07 4.82
N GLU A 21 9.93 -11.08 5.26
CA GLU A 21 9.51 -10.16 6.31
C GLU A 21 8.48 -9.16 5.74
N MET A 22 7.26 -9.21 6.26
CA MET A 22 6.28 -8.13 6.07
C MET A 22 6.82 -6.89 6.78
N ARG A 23 7.45 -6.01 6.00
CA ARG A 23 7.99 -4.74 6.50
C ARG A 23 7.02 -3.62 6.16
N PRO A 24 6.75 -2.70 7.09
CA PRO A 24 5.98 -1.51 6.78
C PRO A 24 6.69 -0.71 5.69
N ALA A 25 5.89 -0.02 4.87
CA ALA A 25 6.40 0.87 3.85
C ALA A 25 7.35 1.91 4.45
N GLN A 26 8.40 2.24 3.70
CA GLN A 26 9.34 3.29 4.07
C GLN A 26 8.57 4.60 4.27
N SER A 27 8.85 5.28 5.39
CA SER A 27 8.24 6.58 5.69
C SER A 27 8.95 7.71 4.94
N LEU A 28 8.21 8.79 4.68
CA LEU A 28 8.73 10.04 4.13
C LEU A 28 8.61 11.12 5.20
N ASP A 29 9.72 11.63 5.72
CA ASP A 29 9.73 12.65 6.80
C ASP A 29 8.81 12.29 7.99
N GLY A 30 8.77 11.00 8.35
CA GLY A 30 7.90 10.48 9.41
C GLY A 30 6.45 10.18 8.99
N MET A 31 6.04 10.53 7.78
CA MET A 31 4.72 10.20 7.22
C MET A 31 4.68 8.74 6.77
N LYS A 32 3.64 8.01 7.19
CA LYS A 32 3.39 6.64 6.74
C LYS A 32 2.81 6.62 5.32
N TYR A 33 3.23 5.66 4.51
CA TYR A 33 2.55 5.37 3.25
C TYR A 33 1.30 4.54 3.52
N VAL A 34 0.15 5.01 3.03
CA VAL A 34 -1.17 4.40 3.29
C VAL A 34 -1.98 4.24 2.02
N ILE A 35 -2.99 3.38 2.06
CA ILE A 35 -4.12 3.41 1.13
C ILE A 35 -5.33 4.00 1.85
N ALA A 36 -5.84 5.12 1.36
CA ALA A 36 -7.05 5.77 1.85
C ALA A 36 -8.20 5.54 0.86
N ARG A 37 -9.31 4.98 1.36
CA ARG A 37 -10.57 4.86 0.62
C ARG A 37 -11.53 5.96 1.07
N THR A 38 -12.02 6.70 0.08
CA THR A 38 -13.11 7.66 0.30
C THR A 38 -14.47 7.01 0.04
N TYR A 39 -15.54 7.63 0.52
CA TYR A 39 -16.90 7.16 0.28
C TYR A 39 -17.27 7.13 -1.22
N SER A 40 -16.88 8.17 -1.99
CA SER A 40 -17.27 8.32 -3.40
C SER A 40 -16.20 8.84 -4.36
N ALA A 41 -15.09 9.41 -3.86
CA ALA A 41 -14.02 9.97 -4.70
C ALA A 41 -12.99 8.92 -5.17
N GLY A 42 -13.15 7.66 -4.74
CA GLY A 42 -12.26 6.54 -5.06
C GLY A 42 -11.21 6.27 -3.98
N VAL A 43 -10.11 5.65 -4.41
CA VAL A 43 -9.04 5.14 -3.54
C VAL A 43 -7.72 5.78 -3.92
N PHE A 44 -6.91 6.12 -2.92
CA PHE A 44 -5.65 6.83 -3.07
C PHE A 44 -4.56 6.13 -2.26
N ALA A 45 -3.38 5.96 -2.83
CA ALA A 45 -2.19 5.52 -2.13
C ALA A 45 -1.21 6.69 -2.02
N GLY A 46 -0.63 6.96 -0.86
CA GLY A 46 0.29 8.09 -0.69
C GLY A 46 0.75 8.24 0.76
N TYR A 47 1.58 9.24 1.02
CA TYR A 47 2.09 9.53 2.36
C TYR A 47 1.11 10.37 3.16
N LEU A 48 0.64 9.85 4.30
CA LEU A 48 -0.32 10.51 5.16
C LEU A 48 0.32 11.67 5.92
N ALA A 49 0.09 12.89 5.43
CA ALA A 49 0.61 14.12 6.04
C ALA A 49 -0.25 14.60 7.21
N HIS A 50 -1.57 14.47 7.08
CA HIS A 50 -2.52 14.89 8.11
C HIS A 50 -3.81 14.07 8.02
N ARG A 51 -4.49 13.90 9.17
CA ARG A 51 -5.83 13.32 9.24
C ARG A 51 -6.59 13.89 10.44
N GLU A 52 -7.81 14.35 10.19
CA GLU A 52 -8.75 14.77 11.23
C GLU A 52 -10.16 14.26 10.87
N GLY A 53 -10.71 13.38 11.71
CA GLY A 53 -11.97 12.70 11.43
C GLY A 53 -11.96 11.98 10.07
N LYS A 54 -12.78 12.48 9.14
CA LYS A 54 -12.93 11.97 7.76
C LYS A 54 -12.13 12.76 6.72
N GLU A 55 -11.35 13.74 7.13
CA GLU A 55 -10.48 14.52 6.25
C GLU A 55 -9.04 14.00 6.35
N ALA A 56 -8.35 13.89 5.22
CA ALA A 56 -6.94 13.51 5.19
C ALA A 56 -6.19 14.19 4.05
N THR A 57 -4.95 14.58 4.30
CA THR A 57 -4.02 15.09 3.29
C THR A 57 -2.99 14.02 2.97
N LEU A 58 -2.89 13.63 1.71
CA LEU A 58 -1.86 12.73 1.22
C LEU A 58 -0.86 13.48 0.35
N LYS A 59 0.45 13.23 0.56
CA LYS A 59 1.53 13.66 -0.33
C LYS A 59 1.96 12.54 -1.27
N ASN A 60 2.43 12.91 -2.46
CA ASN A 60 2.82 11.98 -3.54
C ASN A 60 1.74 10.91 -3.74
N ALA A 61 0.50 11.37 -3.89
CA ALA A 61 -0.66 10.51 -3.88
C ALA A 61 -0.95 10.01 -5.30
N ARG A 62 -1.20 8.71 -5.42
CA ARG A 62 -1.63 8.05 -6.65
C ARG A 62 -3.04 7.53 -6.51
N ARG A 63 -3.89 7.80 -7.50
CA ARG A 63 -5.26 7.25 -7.52
C ARG A 63 -5.22 5.79 -7.98
N LEU A 64 -5.93 4.91 -7.28
CA LEU A 64 -6.07 3.50 -7.63
C LEU A 64 -7.43 3.28 -8.34
N TRP A 65 -7.56 3.78 -9.57
CA TRP A 65 -8.86 3.81 -10.29
C TRP A 65 -9.42 2.41 -10.60
N TYR A 66 -8.55 1.51 -11.06
CA TYR A 66 -8.87 0.11 -11.28
C TYR A 66 -7.61 -0.72 -11.02
N TRP A 67 -7.75 -1.81 -10.28
CA TRP A 67 -6.65 -2.74 -10.00
C TRP A 67 -7.02 -4.16 -10.43
N SER A 68 -5.99 -4.97 -10.69
CA SER A 68 -6.13 -6.38 -11.08
C SER A 68 -5.15 -7.24 -10.31
N GLY A 69 -5.58 -8.45 -9.91
CA GLY A 69 -4.76 -9.39 -9.17
C GLY A 69 -4.72 -9.18 -7.65
N ALA A 70 -5.53 -8.29 -7.07
CA ALA A 70 -5.74 -8.23 -5.62
C ALA A 70 -7.25 -8.32 -5.32
N SER A 71 -7.62 -9.14 -4.34
CA SER A 71 -9.02 -9.46 -4.01
C SER A 71 -9.74 -8.30 -3.32
N SER A 72 -9.00 -7.48 -2.59
CA SER A 72 -9.50 -6.32 -1.86
C SER A 72 -8.37 -5.32 -1.63
N LEU A 73 -8.70 -4.15 -1.09
CA LEU A 73 -7.70 -3.18 -0.66
C LEU A 73 -6.80 -3.74 0.46
N SER A 74 -7.30 -4.65 1.30
CA SER A 74 -6.50 -5.31 2.33
C SER A 74 -5.37 -6.14 1.70
N GLN A 75 -5.67 -6.94 0.67
CA GLN A 75 -4.62 -7.67 -0.04
C GLN A 75 -3.69 -6.72 -0.81
N LEU A 76 -4.25 -5.70 -1.47
CA LEU A 76 -3.46 -4.71 -2.20
C LEU A 76 -2.47 -3.99 -1.26
N ALA A 77 -2.89 -3.63 -0.04
CA ALA A 77 -2.03 -2.99 0.95
C ALA A 77 -0.89 -3.89 1.45
N MET A 78 -1.09 -5.21 1.49
CA MET A 78 -0.11 -6.16 2.00
C MET A 78 0.83 -6.70 0.91
N GLU A 79 0.32 -6.90 -0.30
CA GLU A 79 1.03 -7.63 -1.36
C GLU A 79 1.13 -6.87 -2.70
N GLY A 80 0.47 -5.71 -2.82
CA GLY A 80 0.33 -5.01 -4.10
C GLY A 80 -0.62 -5.71 -5.08
N VAL A 81 -0.45 -5.43 -6.36
CA VAL A 81 -1.23 -6.01 -7.47
C VAL A 81 -0.43 -7.14 -8.14
N LYS A 82 -1.11 -8.19 -8.60
CA LYS A 82 -0.44 -9.27 -9.35
C LYS A 82 -0.37 -9.02 -10.86
N ASN A 83 -1.25 -8.16 -11.38
CA ASN A 83 -1.33 -7.84 -12.81
C ASN A 83 -1.15 -6.33 -13.03
N PRO A 84 0.07 -5.78 -12.83
CA PRO A 84 0.30 -4.34 -12.88
C PRO A 84 -0.04 -3.72 -14.25
N ASN A 85 0.16 -4.44 -15.35
CA ASN A 85 -0.13 -3.95 -16.70
C ASN A 85 -1.64 -3.82 -17.01
N ASP A 86 -2.49 -4.50 -16.24
CA ASP A 86 -3.95 -4.43 -16.39
C ASP A 86 -4.57 -3.37 -15.46
N CYS A 87 -3.77 -2.77 -14.58
CA CYS A 87 -4.22 -1.73 -13.66
C CYS A 87 -4.32 -0.37 -14.37
N LYS A 88 -5.20 0.51 -13.89
CA LYS A 88 -5.37 1.87 -14.41
C LYS A 88 -4.99 2.88 -13.35
N PHE A 89 -3.70 3.07 -13.08
CA PHE A 89 -3.26 4.06 -12.10
C PHE A 89 -2.69 5.28 -12.85
N PRO A 90 -3.36 6.45 -12.80
CA PRO A 90 -2.82 7.67 -13.41
C PRO A 90 -1.53 8.14 -12.71
N CYS A 91 -0.94 9.22 -13.22
CA CYS A 91 0.21 9.86 -12.61
C CYS A 91 -0.03 10.25 -11.14
N GLU A 92 1.06 10.34 -10.38
CA GLU A 92 1.02 10.83 -9.00
C GLU A 92 0.77 12.34 -8.97
N VAL A 93 -0.01 12.79 -8.00
CA VAL A 93 -0.13 14.20 -7.64
C VAL A 93 0.73 14.49 -6.42
N SER A 94 1.37 15.66 -6.38
CA SER A 94 2.23 16.04 -5.25
C SER A 94 1.47 16.09 -3.91
N LEU A 95 0.20 16.47 -3.95
CA LEU A 95 -0.67 16.58 -2.79
C LEU A 95 -2.14 16.39 -3.19
N VAL A 96 -2.93 15.78 -2.31
CA VAL A 96 -4.40 15.74 -2.40
C VAL A 96 -5.02 15.84 -1.01
N ASP A 97 -6.00 16.72 -0.88
CA ASP A 97 -6.91 16.76 0.28
C ASP A 97 -8.15 15.93 -0.03
N LEU A 98 -8.43 14.98 0.84
CA LEU A 98 -9.52 14.02 0.71
C LEU A 98 -10.54 14.28 1.81
N THR A 99 -11.82 14.29 1.44
CA THR A 99 -12.94 14.27 2.37
C THR A 99 -13.64 12.90 2.32
N GLU A 100 -14.41 12.59 3.36
CA GLU A 100 -15.11 11.31 3.49
C GLU A 100 -14.19 10.09 3.38
N VAL A 101 -13.00 10.16 4.00
CA VAL A 101 -12.07 9.02 4.16
C VAL A 101 -12.63 8.06 5.20
N ILE A 102 -13.11 6.90 4.74
CA ILE A 102 -13.81 5.90 5.55
C ILE A 102 -12.95 4.68 5.92
N GLU A 103 -11.82 4.49 5.25
CA GLU A 103 -10.87 3.42 5.52
C GLU A 103 -9.45 3.90 5.18
N VAL A 104 -8.50 3.59 6.06
CA VAL A 104 -7.07 3.86 5.87
C VAL A 104 -6.30 2.61 6.27
N LEU A 105 -5.49 2.09 5.35
CA LEU A 105 -4.71 0.87 5.53
C LEU A 105 -3.22 1.22 5.55
N ASP A 106 -2.50 0.70 6.55
CA ASP A 106 -1.04 0.66 6.50
C ASP A 106 -0.61 -0.25 5.34
N VAL A 107 0.48 0.10 4.67
CA VAL A 107 0.95 -0.57 3.44
C VAL A 107 2.34 -1.17 3.69
N THR A 108 2.60 -2.35 3.15
CA THR A 108 3.94 -2.96 3.20
C THR A 108 4.87 -2.31 2.19
N GLU A 109 6.17 -2.41 2.40
CA GLU A 109 7.14 -1.87 1.44
C GLU A 109 7.05 -2.55 0.07
N GLU A 110 6.77 -3.86 0.05
CA GLU A 110 6.51 -4.61 -1.18
C GLU A 110 5.32 -4.01 -1.95
N ALA A 111 4.19 -3.79 -1.27
CA ALA A 111 3.00 -3.21 -1.87
C ALA A 111 3.24 -1.78 -2.34
N ARG A 112 3.96 -0.95 -1.57
CA ARG A 112 4.30 0.43 -1.96
C ARG A 112 5.10 0.44 -3.28
N ILE A 113 6.16 -0.37 -3.37
CA ILE A 113 6.99 -0.49 -4.58
C ILE A 113 6.14 -1.01 -5.75
N CYS A 114 5.30 -2.02 -5.51
CA CYS A 114 4.40 -2.57 -6.52
C CYS A 114 3.46 -1.50 -7.09
N ILE A 115 2.79 -0.73 -6.24
CA ILE A 115 1.88 0.36 -6.63
C ILE A 115 2.62 1.44 -7.42
N ALA A 116 3.83 1.83 -6.99
CA ALA A 116 4.64 2.83 -7.68
C ALA A 116 5.04 2.37 -9.10
N ASN A 117 5.33 1.08 -9.26
CA ASN A 117 5.78 0.50 -10.54
C ASN A 117 4.65 0.16 -11.52
N VAL A 118 3.37 0.26 -11.13
CA VAL A 118 2.26 0.14 -12.09
C VAL A 118 2.46 1.20 -13.18
N PRO A 119 2.42 0.84 -14.48
CA PRO A 119 2.58 1.81 -15.56
C PRO A 119 1.58 2.95 -15.46
N VAL A 120 1.99 4.16 -15.83
CA VAL A 120 1.10 5.32 -15.85
C VAL A 120 0.00 5.10 -16.88
N TRP A 121 -1.25 5.07 -16.41
CA TRP A 121 -2.41 5.02 -17.28
C TRP A 121 -2.79 6.45 -17.71
N GLN A 122 -2.82 6.69 -19.02
CA GLN A 122 -3.07 7.99 -19.65
C GLN A 122 -3.94 7.84 -20.92
N GLN A 123 -4.55 8.94 -21.37
CA GLN A 123 -5.34 9.04 -22.60
C GLN A 123 -4.70 10.01 -23.58
#